data_AF-A0A822G6D0-F1
#
_entry.id   AF-A0A822G6D0-F1
#
_cell.length_a   1.000
_cell.length_b   1.000
_cell.length_c   1.000
_cell.angle_alpha   90.00
_cell.angle_beta   90.00
_cell.angle_gamma   90.00
#
_symmetry.space_group_name_H-M   'P 1'
#
loop_
_entity.id
_entity.type
_entity.pdbx_description
1 polymer ?
#
loop_
_entity_poly.entity_id
_entity_poly.type
_entity_poly.pdbx_seq_one_letter_code
_entity_poly.pdbx_strand_id
1 'polypeptide(L)'
;MGVFDVVPSGVLTGDSVMKLFSYAKEHHFAIPSFNVTSSSAINAVLEAARDTKSPVIIQISQGGAQFYAGKGLSNDGQAASILGAVAAAHHVRHVAKTYGVPVILHSDHCAKKLEPWFVGMLEADEAYFKEHGQPLFSSHMLDFSEESKEHNIAACKKIFNT
;
A
#
# COMPACT_ATOMS: atom_id res chain seq x y z
N MET A 1 -5.55 5.88 25.94
CA MET A 1 -5.46 6.41 24.58
C MET A 1 -5.53 5.25 23.62
N GLY A 2 -6.45 5.30 22.67
CA GLY A 2 -6.51 4.32 21.59
C GLY A 2 -5.56 4.72 20.46
N VAL A 3 -5.33 3.82 19.52
CA VAL A 3 -4.47 4.07 18.35
C VAL A 3 -4.87 5.32 17.54
N PHE A 4 -6.15 5.69 17.56
CA PHE A 4 -6.67 6.87 16.85
C PHE A 4 -6.29 8.20 17.52
N ASP A 5 -5.85 8.17 18.78
CA ASP A 5 -5.28 9.34 19.47
C ASP A 5 -3.79 9.52 19.13
N VAL A 6 -3.17 8.49 18.54
CA VAL A 6 -1.72 8.40 18.31
C VAL A 6 -1.36 8.75 16.87
N VAL A 7 -2.18 8.34 15.91
CA VAL A 7 -1.99 8.60 14.48
C VAL A 7 -3.29 9.13 13.84
N PRO A 8 -3.21 9.97 12.80
CA PRO A 8 -4.39 10.55 12.18
C PRO A 8 -5.23 9.51 11.42
N SER A 9 -6.49 9.85 11.12
CA SER A 9 -7.31 9.10 10.17
C SER A 9 -6.89 9.38 8.72
N GLY A 10 -7.20 8.44 7.83
CA GLY A 10 -6.76 8.45 6.43
C GLY A 10 -5.51 7.62 6.19
N VAL A 11 -4.93 7.76 4.98
CA VAL A 11 -3.72 7.04 4.60
C VAL A 11 -2.50 7.63 5.32
N LEU A 12 -1.79 6.78 6.04
CA LEU A 12 -0.58 7.13 6.80
C LEU A 12 0.66 7.06 5.92
N THR A 13 1.59 7.98 6.07
CA THR A 13 2.89 7.99 5.38
C THR A 13 4.01 8.37 6.35
N GLY A 14 5.26 8.08 5.98
CA GLY A 14 6.45 8.45 6.75
C GLY A 14 6.40 8.00 8.22
N ASP A 15 6.73 8.92 9.13
CA ASP A 15 6.81 8.67 10.57
C ASP A 15 5.51 8.15 11.19
N SER A 16 4.35 8.45 10.59
CA SER A 16 3.05 7.97 11.10
C SER A 16 2.92 6.45 10.98
N VAL A 17 3.49 5.85 9.94
CA VAL A 17 3.54 4.39 9.78
C VAL A 17 4.39 3.76 10.88
N MET A 18 5.58 4.33 11.12
CA MET A 18 6.50 3.85 12.15
C MET A 18 5.94 4.02 13.56
N LYS A 19 5.21 5.11 13.81
CA LYS A 19 4.50 5.37 15.06
C LYS A 19 3.41 4.32 15.30
N LEU A 20 2.62 4.00 14.27
CA LEU A 20 1.60 2.96 14.35
C LEU A 20 2.21 1.58 14.64
N PHE A 21 3.29 1.19 13.95
CA PHE A 21 3.98 -0.07 14.23
C PHE A 21 4.63 -0.11 15.62
N SER A 22 5.14 1.02 16.11
CA SER A 22 5.71 1.11 17.46
C SER A 22 4.62 0.93 18.52
N TYR A 23 3.48 1.59 18.35
CA TYR A 23 2.30 1.40 19.20
C TYR A 23 1.80 -0.05 19.16
N ALA A 24 1.72 -0.67 17.97
CA ALA A 24 1.32 -2.06 17.84
C ALA A 24 2.23 -3.05 18.61
N LYS A 25 3.55 -2.81 18.58
CA LYS A 25 4.53 -3.59 19.36
C LYS A 25 4.36 -3.38 20.87
N GLU A 26 4.20 -2.13 21.30
CA GLU A 26 4.01 -1.77 22.72
C GLU A 26 2.73 -2.39 23.30
N HIS A 27 1.66 -2.44 22.51
CA HIS A 27 0.35 -2.95 22.91
C HIS A 27 0.08 -4.39 22.46
N HIS A 28 1.09 -5.10 21.94
CA HIS A 28 1.06 -6.52 21.60
C HIS A 28 -0.06 -6.93 20.63
N PHE A 29 -0.28 -6.16 19.56
CA PHE A 29 -1.21 -6.54 18.49
C PHE A 29 -0.56 -6.48 17.10
N ALA A 30 -1.15 -7.21 16.15
CA ALA A 30 -0.81 -7.13 14.74
C ALA A 30 -1.89 -6.37 13.97
N ILE A 31 -1.51 -5.78 12.85
CA ILE A 31 -2.44 -5.05 11.97
C ILE A 31 -2.76 -5.95 10.79
N PRO A 32 -4.03 -6.30 10.55
CA PRO A 32 -4.39 -7.17 9.44
C PRO A 32 -4.16 -6.45 8.10
N SER A 33 -3.70 -7.21 7.12
CA SER A 33 -3.51 -6.74 5.74
C SER A 33 -4.41 -7.50 4.78
N PHE A 34 -5.26 -6.76 4.06
CA PHE A 34 -6.28 -7.34 3.19
C PHE A 34 -5.98 -7.01 1.73
N ASN A 35 -5.86 -8.05 0.90
CA ASN A 35 -5.81 -7.87 -0.55
C ASN A 35 -7.15 -7.36 -1.08
N VAL A 36 -7.12 -6.31 -1.89
CA VAL A 36 -8.31 -5.74 -2.53
C VAL A 36 -8.22 -5.77 -4.04
N THR A 37 -9.38 -5.86 -4.70
CA THR A 37 -9.51 -5.92 -6.16
C THR A 37 -10.59 -4.98 -6.69
N SER A 38 -11.36 -4.33 -5.82
CA SER A 38 -12.44 -3.42 -6.22
C SER A 38 -12.69 -2.37 -5.14
N SER A 39 -13.38 -1.29 -5.52
CA SER A 39 -13.88 -0.30 -4.57
C SER A 39 -14.78 -0.95 -3.51
N SER A 40 -15.58 -1.96 -3.88
CA SER A 40 -16.42 -2.71 -2.94
C SER A 40 -15.59 -3.42 -1.87
N ALA A 41 -14.47 -4.05 -2.26
CA ALA A 41 -13.58 -4.71 -1.30
C ALA A 41 -12.88 -3.70 -0.39
N ILE A 42 -12.43 -2.57 -0.94
CA ILE A 42 -11.85 -1.47 -0.14
C ILE A 42 -12.86 -0.96 0.89
N ASN A 43 -14.08 -0.68 0.45
CA ASN A 43 -15.13 -0.14 1.33
C ASN A 43 -15.46 -1.12 2.46
N ALA A 44 -15.52 -2.42 2.18
CA ALA A 44 -15.76 -3.46 3.19
C ALA A 44 -14.64 -3.50 4.24
N VAL A 45 -13.37 -3.37 3.84
CA VAL A 45 -12.24 -3.32 4.77
C VAL A 45 -12.29 -2.06 5.64
N LEU A 46 -12.57 -0.90 5.04
CA LEU A 46 -12.67 0.36 5.77
C LEU A 46 -13.85 0.38 6.76
N GLU A 47 -14.99 -0.17 6.36
CA GLU A 47 -16.18 -0.32 7.20
C GLU A 47 -15.89 -1.22 8.41
N ALA A 48 -15.32 -2.40 8.17
CA ALA A 48 -14.95 -3.32 9.24
C ALA A 48 -13.95 -2.68 10.22
N ALA A 49 -12.93 -1.98 9.71
CA ALA A 49 -11.93 -1.31 10.54
C ALA A 49 -12.52 -0.17 11.39
N ARG A 50 -13.50 0.58 10.84
CA ARG A 50 -14.26 1.60 11.58
C ARG A 50 -15.03 0.96 12.73
N ASP A 51 -15.79 -0.09 12.43
CA ASP A 51 -16.69 -0.73 13.40
C ASP A 51 -15.93 -1.42 14.53
N THR A 52 -14.75 -1.96 14.24
CA THR A 52 -13.85 -2.55 15.24
C THR A 52 -12.87 -1.55 15.85
N LYS A 53 -12.93 -0.27 15.47
CA LYS A 53 -12.04 0.81 15.95
C LYS A 53 -10.56 0.44 15.86
N SER A 54 -10.17 -0.20 14.76
CA SER A 54 -8.85 -0.78 14.55
C SER A 54 -8.14 -0.14 13.35
N PRO A 55 -6.81 0.00 13.37
CA PRO A 55 -6.04 0.35 12.18
C PRO A 55 -6.06 -0.82 11.20
N VAL A 56 -5.82 -0.54 9.92
CA VAL A 56 -5.83 -1.58 8.88
C VAL A 56 -4.77 -1.34 7.82
N ILE A 57 -4.28 -2.42 7.20
CA ILE A 57 -3.50 -2.36 5.97
C ILE A 57 -4.40 -2.78 4.81
N ILE A 58 -4.51 -1.92 3.79
CA ILE A 58 -5.12 -2.25 2.52
C ILE A 58 -3.98 -2.51 1.55
N GLN A 59 -3.89 -3.73 1.04
CA GLN A 59 -2.83 -4.13 0.12
C GLN A 59 -3.36 -4.50 -1.26
N ILE A 60 -2.59 -4.19 -2.29
CA ILE A 60 -2.94 -4.47 -3.68
C ILE A 60 -1.85 -5.40 -4.24
N SER A 61 -2.22 -6.61 -4.66
CA SER A 61 -1.31 -7.50 -5.39
C SER A 61 -1.26 -7.14 -6.86
N GLN A 62 -0.21 -7.57 -7.56
CA GLN A 62 -0.05 -7.28 -9.00
C GLN A 62 -1.29 -7.68 -9.81
N GLY A 63 -1.86 -8.86 -9.55
CA GLY A 63 -3.07 -9.34 -10.21
C GLY A 63 -4.34 -8.63 -9.72
N GLY A 64 -4.40 -8.25 -8.45
CA GLY A 64 -5.49 -7.43 -7.91
C GLY A 64 -5.53 -6.04 -8.51
N ALA A 65 -4.36 -5.45 -8.75
CA ALA A 65 -4.20 -4.18 -9.45
C ALA A 65 -4.71 -4.28 -10.89
N GLN A 66 -4.27 -5.29 -11.65
CA GLN A 66 -4.77 -5.51 -13.01
C GLN A 66 -6.30 -5.68 -13.03
N PHE A 67 -6.84 -6.41 -12.05
CA PHE A 67 -8.29 -6.58 -11.94
C PHE A 67 -9.00 -5.26 -11.67
N TYR A 68 -8.45 -4.41 -10.81
CA TYR A 68 -8.99 -3.09 -10.50
C TYR A 68 -9.02 -2.16 -11.73
N ALA A 69 -7.97 -2.24 -12.57
CA ALA A 69 -7.93 -1.53 -13.86
C ALA A 69 -8.93 -2.11 -14.87
N GLY A 70 -9.15 -3.42 -14.82
CA GLY A 70 -10.06 -4.17 -15.68
C GLY A 70 -9.32 -5.18 -16.55
N LYS A 71 -9.78 -6.44 -16.52
CA LYS A 71 -9.17 -7.55 -17.29
C LYS A 71 -9.21 -7.40 -18.82
N GLY A 72 -9.96 -6.43 -19.34
CA GLY A 72 -9.98 -6.10 -20.76
C GLY A 72 -8.78 -5.27 -21.24
N LEU A 73 -7.99 -4.70 -20.32
CA LEU A 73 -6.79 -3.94 -20.65
C LEU A 73 -5.58 -4.87 -20.81
N SER A 74 -4.71 -4.56 -21.78
CA SER A 74 -3.40 -5.24 -21.88
C SER A 74 -2.57 -4.94 -20.64
N ASN A 75 -1.86 -5.96 -20.15
CA ASN A 75 -0.90 -5.81 -19.06
C ASN A 75 0.55 -5.90 -19.54
N ASP A 76 0.78 -5.67 -20.85
CA ASP A 76 2.12 -5.55 -21.40
C ASP A 76 2.89 -4.46 -20.65
N GLY A 77 4.13 -4.78 -20.27
CA GLY A 77 4.96 -3.87 -19.46
C GLY A 77 4.37 -3.53 -18.09
N GLN A 78 3.42 -4.32 -17.56
CA GLN A 78 2.70 -4.06 -16.31
C GLN A 78 1.76 -2.86 -16.34
N ALA A 79 1.41 -2.32 -17.52
CA ALA A 79 0.65 -1.08 -17.66
C ALA A 79 -0.71 -1.10 -16.94
N ALA A 80 -1.48 -2.19 -17.07
CA ALA A 80 -2.76 -2.32 -16.37
C ALA A 80 -2.59 -2.48 -14.86
N SER A 81 -1.58 -3.22 -14.40
CA SER A 81 -1.28 -3.33 -12.97
C SER A 81 -0.83 -2.00 -12.36
N ILE A 82 -0.04 -1.19 -13.07
CA ILE A 82 0.35 0.15 -12.60
C ILE A 82 -0.91 1.04 -12.50
N LEU A 83 -1.68 1.14 -13.58
CA LEU A 83 -2.90 1.95 -13.63
C LEU A 83 -3.89 1.57 -12.53
N GLY A 84 -4.15 0.28 -12.36
CA GLY A 84 -5.11 -0.20 -11.38
C GLY A 84 -4.65 -0.01 -9.93
N ALA A 85 -3.35 -0.14 -9.66
CA ALA A 85 -2.79 0.14 -8.33
C ALA A 85 -2.95 1.63 -7.99
N VAL A 86 -2.62 2.53 -8.93
CA VAL A 86 -2.77 3.98 -8.78
C VAL A 86 -4.25 4.37 -8.60
N ALA A 87 -5.15 3.80 -9.40
CA ALA A 87 -6.59 4.05 -9.29
C ALA A 87 -7.15 3.60 -7.92
N ALA A 88 -6.77 2.40 -7.46
CA ALA A 88 -7.15 1.90 -6.14
C ALA A 88 -6.58 2.78 -5.01
N ALA A 89 -5.33 3.20 -5.12
CA ALA A 89 -4.68 4.09 -4.16
C ALA A 89 -5.43 5.42 -4.02
N HIS A 90 -5.78 6.05 -5.14
CA HIS A 90 -6.59 7.27 -5.12
C HIS A 90 -7.96 7.04 -4.46
N HIS A 91 -8.65 5.93 -4.75
CA HIS A 91 -9.91 5.61 -4.09
C HIS A 91 -9.73 5.54 -2.57
N VAL A 92 -8.74 4.76 -2.08
CA VAL A 92 -8.45 4.63 -0.64
C VAL A 92 -8.18 6.01 -0.03
N ARG A 93 -7.33 6.84 -0.65
CA ARG A 93 -7.01 8.18 -0.14
C ARG A 93 -8.23 9.09 -0.05
N HIS A 94 -9.15 9.02 -1.01
CA HIS A 94 -10.36 9.83 -1.01
C HIS A 94 -11.34 9.41 0.10
N VAL A 95 -11.50 8.12 0.36
CA VAL A 95 -12.56 7.63 1.26
C VAL A 95 -12.10 7.35 2.69
N ALA A 96 -10.83 6.96 2.92
CA ALA A 96 -10.37 6.47 4.22
C ALA A 96 -10.56 7.49 5.37
N LYS A 97 -10.36 8.78 5.10
CA LYS A 97 -10.56 9.85 6.09
C LYS A 97 -12.01 9.95 6.54
N THR A 98 -12.97 9.75 5.63
CA THR A 98 -14.41 9.77 5.90
C THR A 98 -14.84 8.60 6.78
N TYR A 99 -14.19 7.44 6.65
CA TYR A 99 -14.40 6.32 7.57
C TYR A 99 -13.80 6.56 8.95
N GLY A 100 -12.91 7.54 9.11
CA GLY A 100 -12.26 7.87 10.38
C GLY A 100 -11.21 6.86 10.82
N VAL A 101 -10.65 6.08 9.89
CA VAL A 101 -9.71 4.98 10.19
C VAL A 101 -8.28 5.32 9.76
N PRO A 102 -7.25 5.01 10.56
CA PRO A 102 -5.85 5.01 10.13
C PRO A 102 -5.56 3.82 9.20
N VAL A 103 -5.08 4.11 7.98
CA VAL A 103 -4.85 3.11 6.94
C VAL A 103 -3.38 3.13 6.50
N ILE A 104 -2.74 1.97 6.46
CA ILE A 104 -1.51 1.79 5.67
C ILE A 104 -1.94 1.27 4.30
N LEU A 105 -1.58 1.99 3.25
CA LEU A 105 -1.82 1.61 1.87
C LEU A 105 -0.56 0.94 1.29
N HIS A 106 -0.68 -0.32 0.90
CA HIS A 106 0.45 -1.18 0.58
C HIS A 106 0.34 -1.81 -0.82
N SER A 107 1.48 -2.11 -1.45
CA SER A 107 1.53 -3.06 -2.56
C SER A 107 2.19 -4.36 -2.11
N ASP A 108 1.55 -5.48 -2.48
CA ASP A 108 1.94 -6.83 -2.10
C ASP A 108 3.12 -7.34 -2.97
N HIS A 109 3.52 -8.61 -2.77
CA HIS A 109 4.63 -9.31 -3.42
C HIS A 109 4.99 -8.81 -4.85
N CYS A 110 6.18 -8.22 -4.99
CA CYS A 110 6.78 -7.86 -6.27
C CYS A 110 8.08 -8.64 -6.49
N ALA A 111 7.99 -9.76 -7.21
CA ALA A 111 9.15 -10.54 -7.64
C ALA A 111 9.99 -9.80 -8.70
N LYS A 112 11.22 -10.27 -8.95
CA LYS A 112 12.17 -9.66 -9.92
C LYS A 112 11.54 -9.42 -11.30
N LYS A 113 10.76 -10.38 -11.79
CA LYS A 113 10.04 -10.30 -13.07
C LYS A 113 8.93 -9.23 -13.12
N LEU A 114 8.48 -8.75 -11.96
CA LEU A 114 7.45 -7.73 -11.80
C LEU A 114 8.04 -6.34 -11.52
N GLU A 115 9.36 -6.18 -11.52
CA GLU A 115 10.05 -4.91 -11.26
C GLU A 115 9.49 -3.70 -12.05
N PRO A 116 9.04 -3.82 -13.33
CA PRO A 116 8.38 -2.71 -14.02
C PRO A 116 7.12 -2.18 -13.33
N TRP A 117 6.35 -3.06 -12.66
CA TRP A 117 5.17 -2.65 -11.88
C TRP A 117 5.58 -1.80 -10.67
N PHE A 118 6.62 -2.22 -9.96
CA PHE A 118 7.17 -1.47 -8.83
C PHE A 118 7.66 -0.08 -9.27
N VAL A 119 8.44 -0.02 -10.35
CA VAL A 119 8.97 1.25 -10.88
C VAL A 119 7.83 2.20 -11.26
N GLY A 120 6.80 1.72 -11.95
CA GLY A 120 5.65 2.55 -12.30
C GLY A 120 4.85 3.05 -11.09
N MET A 121 4.78 2.28 -10.00
CA MET A 121 4.17 2.75 -8.74
C MET A 121 5.05 3.81 -8.06
N LEU A 122 6.37 3.66 -8.09
CA LEU A 122 7.30 4.63 -7.51
C LEU A 122 7.28 5.96 -8.27
N GLU A 123 7.17 5.93 -9.61
CA GLU A 123 6.97 7.14 -10.42
C GLU A 123 5.66 7.87 -10.04
N ALA A 124 4.59 7.12 -9.76
CA ALA A 124 3.32 7.70 -9.29
C ALA A 124 3.44 8.28 -7.88
N ASP A 125 4.20 7.63 -6.99
CA ASP A 125 4.53 8.17 -5.67
C ASP A 125 5.29 9.49 -5.77
N GLU A 126 6.33 9.57 -6.60
CA GLU A 126 7.11 10.78 -6.80
C GLU A 126 6.28 11.93 -7.37
N ALA A 127 5.42 11.64 -8.36
CA ALA A 127 4.50 12.61 -8.93
C ALA A 127 3.53 13.13 -7.85
N TYR A 128 2.93 12.23 -7.08
CA TYR A 128 2.01 12.60 -6.01
C TYR A 128 2.72 13.39 -4.89
N PHE A 129 3.97 13.02 -4.55
CA PHE A 129 4.80 13.71 -3.57
C PHE A 129 5.10 15.15 -3.96
N LYS A 130 5.43 15.41 -5.24
CA LYS A 130 5.69 16.78 -5.74
C LYS A 130 4.49 17.70 -5.53
N GLU A 131 3.28 17.18 -5.60
CA GLU A 131 2.04 17.95 -5.46
C GLU A 131 1.52 18.02 -4.01
N HIS A 132 1.69 16.95 -3.23
CA HIS A 132 1.02 16.78 -1.93
C HIS A 132 1.98 16.71 -0.73
N GLY A 133 3.30 16.69 -0.96
CA GLY A 133 4.32 16.58 0.09
C GLY A 133 4.38 15.22 0.80
N GLN A 134 3.75 14.19 0.22
CA GLN A 134 3.71 12.82 0.73
C GLN A 134 3.53 11.83 -0.41
N PRO A 135 4.00 10.57 -0.31
CA PRO A 135 3.82 9.57 -1.37
C PRO A 135 2.34 9.15 -1.50
N LEU A 136 2.01 8.54 -2.64
CA LEU A 136 0.67 8.02 -2.92
C LEU A 136 0.40 6.80 -2.02
N PHE A 137 1.34 5.86 -1.98
CA PHE A 137 1.35 4.67 -1.13
C PHE A 137 2.06 4.92 0.21
N SER A 138 1.73 4.10 1.20
CA SER A 138 2.44 4.08 2.49
C SER A 138 3.71 3.23 2.43
N SER A 139 3.68 2.13 1.68
CA SER A 139 4.78 1.17 1.56
C SER A 139 4.63 0.23 0.36
N HIS A 140 5.73 -0.39 -0.04
CA HIS A 140 5.78 -1.41 -1.09
C HIS A 140 6.54 -2.65 -0.62
N MET A 141 6.23 -3.82 -1.20
CA MET A 141 6.92 -5.08 -0.92
C MET A 141 7.77 -5.50 -2.13
N LEU A 142 9.06 -5.73 -1.90
CA LEU A 142 9.93 -6.44 -2.84
C LEU A 142 10.05 -7.89 -2.37
N ASP A 143 9.80 -8.84 -3.27
CA ASP A 143 9.93 -10.27 -2.99
C ASP A 143 10.94 -10.91 -3.94
N PHE A 144 12.22 -10.65 -3.68
CA PHE A 144 13.32 -11.30 -4.40
C PHE A 144 13.79 -12.56 -3.67
N SER A 145 12.89 -13.28 -2.99
CA SER A 145 13.24 -14.49 -2.23
C SER A 145 13.66 -15.68 -3.10
N GLU A 146 13.31 -15.67 -4.39
CA GLU A 146 13.82 -16.63 -5.39
C GLU A 146 15.29 -16.39 -5.77
N GLU A 147 15.84 -15.20 -5.45
CA GLU A 147 17.23 -14.83 -5.71
C GLU A 147 18.14 -15.23 -4.54
N SER A 148 19.47 -15.15 -4.73
CA SER A 148 20.39 -15.29 -3.60
C SER A 148 20.14 -14.19 -2.55
N LYS A 149 20.33 -14.53 -1.27
CA LYS A 149 20.16 -13.59 -0.16
C LYS A 149 20.98 -12.31 -0.36
N GLU A 150 22.21 -12.45 -0.83
CA GLU A 150 23.13 -11.34 -1.10
C GLU A 150 22.57 -10.41 -2.20
N HIS A 151 22.04 -10.98 -3.28
CA HIS A 151 21.43 -10.21 -4.37
C HIS A 151 20.12 -9.54 -3.93
N ASN A 152 19.26 -10.27 -3.22
CA ASN A 152 18.00 -9.75 -2.68
C ASN A 152 18.26 -8.51 -1.80
N ILE A 153 19.14 -8.62 -0.79
CA ILE A 153 19.45 -7.50 0.11
C ILE A 153 20.09 -6.34 -0.66
N ALA A 154 21.02 -6.62 -1.58
CA ALA A 154 21.68 -5.57 -2.36
C ALA A 154 20.67 -4.78 -3.23
N ALA A 155 19.76 -5.48 -3.89
CA ALA A 155 18.72 -4.86 -4.71
C ALA A 155 17.74 -4.04 -3.86
N CYS A 156 17.25 -4.61 -2.75
CA CYS A 156 16.36 -3.90 -1.82
C CYS A 156 17.02 -2.63 -1.27
N LYS A 157 18.29 -2.71 -0.85
CA LYS A 157 19.04 -1.54 -0.35
C LYS A 157 19.20 -0.46 -1.41
N LYS A 158 19.47 -0.85 -2.66
CA LYS A 158 19.60 0.12 -3.75
C LYS A 158 18.28 0.88 -3.95
N ILE A 159 17.17 0.16 -4.02
CA ILE A 159 15.84 0.74 -4.22
C ILE A 159 15.44 1.62 -3.04
N PHE A 160 15.67 1.18 -1.80
CA PHE A 160 15.32 1.92 -0.59
C PHE A 160 16.03 3.27 -0.42
N ASN A 161 17.20 3.44 -1.05
CA ASN A 161 17.98 4.69 -0.97
C ASN A 161 17.73 5.63 -2.15
N THR A 162 16.81 5.28 -3.05
CA THR A 162 16.40 6.13 -4.18
C THR A 162 15.37 7.13 -3.68
#